data_AF-A0A1J9QN06-F1
#
_entry.id   AF-A0A1J9QN06-F1
#
_cell.length_a   1.000
_cell.length_b   1.000
_cell.length_c   1.000
_cell.angle_alpha   90.00
_cell.angle_beta   90.00
_cell.angle_gamma   90.00
#
_symmetry.space_group_name_H-M   'P 1'
#
loop_
_entity.id
_entity.type
_entity.pdbx_description
1 polymer ?
#
loop_
_entity_poly.entity_id
_entity_poly.type
_entity_poly.pdbx_seq_one_letter_code
_entity_poly.pdbx_strand_id
1 'polypeptide(L)'
;MADNSSPDYEALYRKAEEERRQAEELRRQAEELRRQAEEREAREAELRRQAEEREAEEKVRSQPTTLEELIEGCHDLFSRPLQVGTPSRSTKGSIPPPTGKYCPTSLRFWSSCPVQLQEIYDSVSTYLQPAGKDAPRLFSSLLVLEDHSRQYSSRKLRSERDLEHYERTAVENYVRDIIDRLCEIPDARKRFRLGDGILFENHECSADRRVRCTAV
;
A
#
# COMPACT_ATOMS: atom_id res chain seq x y z
N MET A 1 -84.44 -27.05 45.17
CA MET A 1 -83.19 -27.64 45.66
C MET A 1 -82.06 -26.85 45.02
N ALA A 2 -81.62 -25.77 45.65
CA ALA A 2 -80.50 -24.96 45.16
C ALA A 2 -79.25 -25.47 45.86
N ASP A 3 -78.39 -26.16 45.11
CA ASP A 3 -77.16 -26.73 45.63
C ASP A 3 -76.16 -25.59 45.82
N ASN A 4 -76.10 -25.05 47.04
CA ASN A 4 -75.10 -24.08 47.45
C ASN A 4 -73.78 -24.83 47.67
N SER A 5 -73.12 -25.19 46.56
CA SER A 5 -71.72 -25.59 46.57
C SER A 5 -70.88 -24.34 46.89
N SER A 6 -70.51 -24.19 48.16
CA SER A 6 -69.56 -23.16 48.59
C SER A 6 -68.25 -23.37 47.82
N PRO A 7 -67.70 -22.34 47.14
CA PRO A 7 -66.43 -22.48 46.44
C PRO A 7 -65.35 -22.91 47.43
N ASP A 8 -64.54 -23.90 47.05
CA ASP A 8 -63.32 -24.25 47.77
C ASP A 8 -62.29 -23.13 47.56
N TYR A 9 -62.34 -22.12 48.43
CA TYR A 9 -61.47 -20.95 48.39
C TYR A 9 -59.98 -21.32 48.50
N GLU A 10 -59.66 -22.45 49.14
CA GLU A 10 -58.28 -22.93 49.25
C GLU A 10 -57.77 -23.48 47.91
N ALA A 11 -58.60 -24.25 47.20
CA ALA A 11 -58.30 -24.70 45.84
C ALA A 11 -58.17 -23.53 44.85
N LEU A 12 -59.03 -22.51 44.96
CA LEU A 12 -58.95 -21.30 44.12
C LEU A 12 -57.66 -20.50 44.39
N TYR A 13 -57.24 -20.38 45.66
CA TYR A 13 -56.02 -19.69 46.03
C TYR A 13 -54.76 -20.43 45.52
N ARG A 14 -54.73 -21.77 45.63
CA ARG A 14 -53.65 -22.59 45.09
C ARG A 14 -53.52 -22.47 43.57
N LYS A 15 -54.64 -22.51 42.87
CA LYS A 15 -54.67 -22.33 41.41
C LYS A 15 -54.16 -20.95 40.99
N ALA A 16 -54.58 -19.89 41.69
CA ALA A 16 -54.10 -18.53 41.44
C ALA A 16 -52.59 -18.36 41.72
N GLU A 17 -52.06 -19.07 42.74
CA GLU A 17 -50.63 -19.06 43.04
C GLU A 17 -49.80 -19.78 41.96
N GLU A 18 -50.29 -20.91 41.45
CA GLU A 18 -49.69 -21.66 40.34
C GLU A 18 -49.71 -20.86 39.04
N GLU A 19 -50.83 -20.24 38.69
CA GLU A 19 -50.94 -19.36 37.52
C GLU A 19 -49.97 -18.18 37.61
N ARG A 20 -49.80 -17.60 38.81
CA ARG A 20 -48.84 -16.52 39.03
C ARG A 20 -47.39 -16.99 38.86
N ARG A 21 -47.04 -18.19 39.36
CA ARG A 21 -45.72 -18.79 39.17
C ARG A 21 -45.43 -19.08 37.70
N GLN A 22 -46.39 -19.67 36.98
CA GLN A 22 -46.28 -19.94 35.55
C GLN A 22 -46.13 -18.64 34.74
N ALA A 23 -46.90 -17.60 35.07
CA ALA A 23 -46.80 -16.30 34.41
C ALA A 23 -45.44 -15.62 34.68
N GLU A 24 -44.86 -15.76 35.88
CA GLU A 24 -43.54 -15.24 36.21
C GLU A 24 -42.43 -16.00 35.45
N GLU A 25 -42.54 -17.31 35.34
CA GLU A 25 -41.58 -18.16 34.61
C GLU A 25 -41.61 -17.86 33.09
N LEU A 26 -42.80 -17.71 32.52
CA LEU A 26 -42.96 -17.28 31.12
C LEU A 26 -42.38 -15.87 30.89
N ARG A 27 -42.55 -14.95 31.84
CA ARG A 27 -41.94 -13.61 31.76
C ARG A 27 -40.41 -13.69 31.77
N ARG A 28 -39.82 -14.49 32.66
CA ARG A 28 -38.37 -14.68 32.71
C ARG A 28 -37.83 -15.30 31.42
N GLN A 29 -38.51 -16.31 30.88
CA GLN A 29 -38.14 -16.91 29.60
C GLN A 29 -38.24 -15.90 28.44
N ALA A 30 -39.30 -15.07 28.42
CA ALA A 30 -39.45 -14.03 27.41
C ALA A 30 -38.38 -12.93 27.52
N GLU A 31 -38.00 -12.54 28.73
CA GLU A 31 -36.92 -11.57 28.98
C GLU A 31 -35.55 -12.12 28.57
N GLU A 32 -35.27 -13.39 28.90
CA GLU A 32 -34.04 -14.07 28.48
C GLU A 32 -33.94 -14.20 26.95
N LEU A 33 -35.05 -14.57 26.29
CA LEU A 33 -35.11 -14.62 24.82
C LEU A 33 -34.91 -13.24 24.19
N ARG A 34 -35.48 -12.17 24.78
CA ARG A 34 -35.24 -10.79 24.33
C ARG A 34 -33.78 -10.41 24.48
N ARG A 35 -33.18 -10.69 25.63
CA ARG A 35 -31.77 -10.41 25.89
C ARG A 35 -30.86 -11.14 24.90
N GLN A 36 -31.15 -12.42 24.60
CA GLN A 36 -30.40 -13.18 23.60
C GLN A 36 -30.59 -12.64 22.18
N ALA A 37 -31.79 -12.18 21.83
CA ALA A 37 -32.05 -11.54 20.53
C ALA A 37 -31.29 -10.21 20.40
N GLU A 38 -31.33 -9.36 21.43
CA GLU A 38 -30.59 -8.09 21.48
C GLU A 38 -29.07 -8.33 21.40
N GLU A 39 -28.54 -9.34 22.10
CA GLU A 39 -27.12 -9.67 22.03
C GLU A 39 -26.71 -10.17 20.63
N ARG A 40 -27.56 -10.95 19.96
CA ARG A 40 -27.32 -11.37 18.57
C ARG A 40 -27.35 -10.19 17.62
N GLU A 41 -28.33 -9.30 17.75
CA GLU A 41 -28.45 -8.10 16.92
C GLU A 41 -27.25 -7.17 17.13
N ALA A 42 -26.80 -6.98 18.38
CA ALA A 42 -25.61 -6.21 18.68
C ALA A 42 -24.34 -6.81 18.03
N ARG A 43 -24.16 -8.13 18.12
CA ARG A 43 -23.04 -8.83 17.45
C ARG A 43 -23.10 -8.72 15.93
N GLU A 44 -24.28 -8.85 15.34
CA GLU A 44 -24.46 -8.69 13.89
C GLU A 44 -24.18 -7.25 13.44
N ALA A 45 -24.63 -6.25 14.20
CA ALA A 45 -24.36 -4.84 13.93
C ALA A 45 -22.86 -4.53 14.02
N GLU A 46 -22.15 -5.09 15.01
CA GLU A 46 -20.71 -4.94 15.14
C GLU A 46 -19.96 -5.59 13.97
N LEU A 47 -20.32 -6.82 13.59
CA LEU A 47 -19.72 -7.50 12.44
C LEU A 47 -19.95 -6.72 11.13
N ARG A 48 -21.14 -6.15 10.93
CA ARG A 48 -21.43 -5.30 9.76
C ARG A 48 -20.55 -4.05 9.75
N ARG A 49 -20.44 -3.35 10.87
CA ARG A 49 -19.55 -2.17 10.98
C ARG A 49 -18.11 -2.52 10.66
N GLN A 50 -17.59 -3.63 11.21
CA GLN A 50 -16.23 -4.07 10.91
C GLN A 50 -16.05 -4.46 9.44
N ALA A 51 -17.06 -5.05 8.81
CA ALA A 51 -17.02 -5.38 7.38
C ALA A 51 -17.02 -4.12 6.51
N GLU A 52 -17.88 -3.15 6.82
CA GLU A 52 -17.95 -1.85 6.11
C GLU A 52 -16.65 -1.06 6.26
N GLU A 53 -16.04 -1.05 7.45
CA GLU A 53 -14.75 -0.39 7.70
C GLU A 53 -13.63 -1.04 6.88
N ARG A 54 -13.55 -2.38 6.86
CA ARG A 54 -12.56 -3.10 6.04
C ARG A 54 -12.74 -2.84 4.55
N GLU A 55 -13.98 -2.85 4.07
CA GLU A 55 -14.28 -2.57 2.66
C GLU A 55 -13.90 -1.13 2.29
N ALA A 56 -14.16 -0.16 3.18
CA ALA A 56 -13.76 1.22 2.97
C ALA A 56 -12.23 1.37 2.93
N GLU A 57 -11.50 0.74 3.85
CA GLU A 57 -10.04 0.74 3.86
C GLU A 57 -9.45 0.10 2.59
N GLU A 58 -9.96 -1.06 2.18
CA GLU A 58 -9.51 -1.74 0.96
C GLU A 58 -9.81 -0.89 -0.29
N LYS A 59 -10.95 -0.21 -0.32
CA LYS A 59 -11.31 0.70 -1.40
C LYS A 59 -10.38 1.91 -1.47
N VAL A 60 -9.90 2.42 -0.34
CA VAL A 60 -8.89 3.50 -0.33
C VAL A 60 -7.55 2.96 -0.82
N ARG A 61 -7.10 1.80 -0.34
CA ARG A 61 -5.79 1.21 -0.70
C ARG A 61 -5.72 0.72 -2.14
N SER A 62 -6.85 0.34 -2.73
CA SER A 62 -6.95 -0.09 -4.13
C SER A 62 -7.04 1.07 -5.11
N GLN A 63 -7.32 2.30 -4.65
CA GLN A 63 -7.34 3.47 -5.53
C GLN A 63 -5.93 3.82 -6.01
N PRO A 64 -5.80 4.33 -7.25
CA PRO A 64 -4.56 4.90 -7.73
C PRO A 64 -4.04 5.99 -6.79
N THR A 65 -2.72 6.08 -6.66
CA THR A 65 -2.07 7.06 -5.78
C THR A 65 -1.82 8.37 -6.51
N THR A 66 -1.76 9.46 -5.75
CA THR A 66 -1.16 10.73 -6.20
C THR A 66 0.37 10.62 -6.21
N LEU A 67 1.07 11.62 -6.77
CA LEU A 67 2.54 11.60 -6.80
C LEU A 67 3.15 11.53 -5.38
N GLU A 68 2.63 12.32 -4.44
CA GLU A 68 3.10 12.35 -3.06
C GLU A 68 2.84 11.02 -2.34
N GLU A 69 1.62 10.48 -2.44
CA GLU A 69 1.26 9.17 -1.88
C GLU A 69 2.15 8.05 -2.46
N LEU A 70 2.48 8.12 -3.76
CA LEU A 70 3.40 7.18 -4.40
C LEU A 70 4.82 7.29 -3.82
N ILE A 71 5.36 8.50 -3.70
CA ILE A 71 6.73 8.73 -3.19
C ILE A 71 6.83 8.28 -1.73
N GLU A 72 5.85 8.64 -0.90
CA GLU A 72 5.76 8.22 0.49
C GLU A 72 5.65 6.70 0.59
N GLY A 73 4.74 6.08 -0.17
CA GLY A 73 4.58 4.63 -0.23
C GLY A 73 5.86 3.92 -0.65
N CYS A 74 6.56 4.43 -1.67
CA CYS A 74 7.84 3.86 -2.11
C CYS A 74 8.94 3.99 -1.04
N HIS A 75 8.97 5.11 -0.32
CA HIS A 75 9.90 5.31 0.77
C HIS A 75 9.63 4.32 1.92
N ASP A 76 8.37 4.22 2.35
CA ASP A 76 7.97 3.44 3.51
C ASP A 76 8.02 1.93 3.25
N LEU A 77 7.63 1.48 2.06
CA LEU A 77 7.52 0.06 1.73
C LEU A 77 8.82 -0.51 1.15
N PHE A 78 9.65 0.29 0.48
CA PHE A 78 10.89 -0.21 -0.15
C PHE A 78 12.16 0.33 0.50
N SER A 79 12.27 1.65 0.65
CA SER A 79 13.54 2.28 1.07
C SER A 79 13.85 2.09 2.55
N ARG A 80 12.88 2.35 3.44
CA ARG A 80 13.04 2.19 4.90
C ARG A 80 13.33 0.76 5.35
N PRO A 81 12.65 -0.28 4.84
CA PRO A 81 12.92 -1.66 5.25
C PRO A 81 14.14 -2.28 4.55
N LEU A 82 14.80 -1.56 3.62
CA LEU A 82 15.95 -2.08 2.88
C LEU A 82 17.09 -2.46 3.81
N GLN A 83 17.57 -3.70 3.69
CA GLN A 83 18.68 -4.21 4.50
C GLN A 83 19.80 -4.76 3.61
N VAL A 84 21.03 -4.37 3.92
CA VAL A 84 22.22 -4.94 3.28
C VAL A 84 22.69 -6.16 4.08
N GLY A 85 23.09 -7.20 3.37
CA GLY A 85 23.66 -8.41 3.95
C GLY A 85 25.02 -8.19 4.58
N THR A 86 25.52 -9.20 5.29
CA THR A 86 26.88 -9.13 5.86
C THR A 86 27.93 -9.14 4.73
N PRO A 87 28.97 -8.29 4.80
CA PRO A 87 30.01 -8.24 3.75
C PRO A 87 30.67 -9.59 3.45
N SER A 88 30.77 -10.47 4.44
CA SER A 88 31.29 -11.84 4.30
C SER A 88 30.52 -12.72 3.30
N ARG A 89 29.28 -12.37 2.99
CA ARG A 89 28.39 -13.07 2.06
C ARG A 89 28.16 -12.31 0.75
N SER A 90 28.88 -11.20 0.55
CA SER A 90 28.80 -10.44 -0.69
C SER A 90 29.45 -11.19 -1.85
N THR A 91 29.00 -10.93 -3.08
CA THR A 91 29.67 -11.40 -4.28
C THR A 91 31.13 -10.95 -4.26
N LYS A 92 32.06 -11.90 -4.32
CA LYS A 92 33.49 -11.61 -4.41
C LYS A 92 33.90 -11.64 -5.88
N GLY A 93 34.11 -10.46 -6.46
CA GLY A 93 34.70 -10.31 -7.79
C GLY A 93 36.11 -9.74 -7.67
N SER A 94 37.04 -10.20 -8.51
CA SER A 94 38.27 -9.45 -8.75
C SER A 94 37.94 -8.33 -9.71
N ILE A 95 38.05 -7.08 -9.26
CA ILE A 95 37.92 -5.92 -10.14
C ILE A 95 39.25 -5.84 -10.92
N PRO A 96 39.26 -6.10 -12.24
CA PRO A 96 40.48 -6.00 -13.01
C PRO A 96 40.97 -4.54 -12.98
N PRO A 97 42.28 -4.30 -13.08
CA PRO A 97 42.79 -2.94 -13.21
C PRO A 97 42.07 -2.23 -14.38
N PRO A 98 41.71 -0.95 -14.23
CA PRO A 98 40.99 -0.18 -15.25
C PRO A 98 41.89 0.18 -16.44
N THR A 99 42.65 -0.78 -16.97
CA THR A 99 43.59 -0.61 -18.07
C THR A 99 42.87 -0.07 -19.30
N GLY A 100 43.30 1.10 -19.77
CA GLY A 100 42.70 1.77 -20.94
C GLY A 100 41.35 2.45 -20.68
N LYS A 101 40.88 2.54 -19.43
CA LYS A 101 39.67 3.31 -19.07
C LYS A 101 40.07 4.70 -18.57
N TYR A 102 39.26 5.71 -18.90
CA TYR A 102 39.42 7.05 -18.33
C TYR A 102 39.04 7.02 -16.85
N CYS A 103 40.02 7.17 -15.97
CA CYS A 103 39.79 7.33 -14.54
C CYS A 103 39.92 8.81 -14.14
N PRO A 104 38.90 9.42 -13.51
CA PRO A 104 39.00 10.77 -12.99
C PRO A 104 40.11 10.87 -11.94
N THR A 105 40.96 11.89 -12.04
CA THR A 105 42.06 12.14 -11.07
C THR A 105 41.57 12.80 -9.78
N SER A 106 40.39 13.42 -9.81
CA SER A 106 39.79 14.11 -8.66
C SER A 106 38.27 13.97 -8.69
N LEU A 107 37.69 13.67 -7.53
CA LEU A 107 36.25 13.80 -7.30
C LEU A 107 35.99 15.18 -6.68
N ARG A 108 35.03 15.92 -7.23
CA ARG A 108 34.63 17.23 -6.69
C ARG A 108 33.21 17.13 -6.14
N PHE A 109 32.98 17.80 -5.03
CA PHE A 109 31.65 17.94 -4.48
C PHE A 109 30.78 18.79 -5.42
N TRP A 110 29.61 18.26 -5.79
CA TRP A 110 28.64 18.98 -6.60
C TRP A 110 27.75 19.84 -5.69
N SER A 111 28.26 21.02 -5.32
CA SER A 111 27.62 21.91 -4.35
C SER A 111 26.23 22.41 -4.75
N SER A 112 25.97 22.57 -6.05
CA SER A 112 24.66 23.01 -6.54
C SER A 112 23.64 21.88 -6.71
N CYS A 113 24.04 20.61 -6.54
CA CYS A 113 23.18 19.45 -6.78
C CYS A 113 21.87 19.51 -5.96
N PRO A 114 21.88 19.77 -4.63
CA PRO A 114 20.64 19.79 -3.85
C PRO A 114 19.64 20.83 -4.34
N VAL A 115 20.12 22.03 -4.72
CA VAL A 115 19.28 23.10 -5.23
C VAL A 115 18.68 22.71 -6.58
N GLN A 116 19.49 22.16 -7.50
CA GLN A 116 19.02 21.72 -8.81
C GLN A 116 18.01 20.57 -8.71
N LEU A 117 18.22 19.62 -7.79
CA LEU A 117 17.27 18.54 -7.55
C LEU A 117 15.94 19.06 -7.01
N GLN A 118 15.97 20.02 -6.08
CA GLN A 118 14.77 20.66 -5.56
C GLN A 118 14.00 21.40 -6.66
N GLU A 119 14.68 22.18 -7.50
CA GLU A 119 14.05 22.89 -8.62
C GLU A 119 13.38 21.93 -9.62
N ILE A 120 14.01 20.78 -9.88
CA ILE A 120 13.43 19.74 -10.74
C ILE A 120 12.20 19.13 -10.06
N TYR A 121 12.31 18.77 -8.78
CA TYR A 121 11.20 18.22 -8.00
C TYR A 121 10.00 19.17 -7.98
N ASP A 122 10.20 20.43 -7.62
CA ASP A 122 9.14 21.45 -7.56
C ASP A 122 8.47 21.63 -8.93
N SER A 123 9.25 21.60 -10.00
CA SER A 123 8.73 21.68 -11.36
C SER A 123 7.89 20.46 -11.74
N VAL A 124 8.35 19.24 -11.39
CA VAL A 124 7.60 18.00 -11.62
C VAL A 124 6.30 17.99 -10.81
N SER A 125 6.37 18.35 -9.53
CA SER A 125 5.24 18.47 -8.63
C SER A 125 4.22 19.48 -9.14
N THR A 126 4.64 20.60 -9.73
CA THR A 126 3.71 21.58 -10.32
C THR A 126 2.88 20.98 -11.46
N TYR A 127 3.45 20.07 -12.27
CA TYR A 127 2.73 19.42 -13.36
C TYR A 127 1.82 18.28 -12.90
N LEU A 128 2.27 17.50 -11.90
CA LEU A 128 1.57 16.31 -11.43
C LEU A 128 0.70 16.56 -10.19
N GLN A 129 0.81 17.74 -9.58
CA GLN A 129 0.04 18.22 -8.42
C GLN A 129 -0.24 19.72 -8.56
N PRO A 130 -1.07 20.14 -9.55
CA PRO A 130 -1.34 21.55 -9.78
C PRO A 130 -2.07 22.20 -8.61
N ALA A 131 -1.58 23.36 -8.16
CA ALA A 131 -2.14 24.09 -7.04
C ALA A 131 -3.62 24.45 -7.23
N GLY A 132 -4.43 24.26 -6.18
CA GLY A 132 -5.85 24.61 -6.16
C GLY A 132 -6.78 23.60 -6.84
N LYS A 133 -6.28 22.41 -7.18
CA LYS A 133 -7.07 21.25 -7.63
C LYS A 133 -6.71 20.03 -6.80
N ASP A 134 -7.62 19.05 -6.76
CA ASP A 134 -7.29 17.75 -6.21
C ASP A 134 -6.14 17.12 -7.02
N ALA A 135 -5.14 16.59 -6.30
CA ALA A 135 -4.00 15.96 -6.94
C ALA A 135 -4.48 14.75 -7.76
N PRO A 136 -4.11 14.65 -9.04
CA PRO A 136 -4.57 13.58 -9.90
C PRO A 136 -4.00 12.23 -9.43
N ARG A 137 -4.88 11.24 -9.29
CA ARG A 137 -4.57 9.87 -8.89
C ARG A 137 -4.16 9.05 -10.11
N LEU A 138 -2.88 9.17 -10.52
CA LEU A 138 -2.37 8.66 -11.81
C LEU A 138 -1.48 7.43 -11.70
N PHE A 139 -1.10 7.04 -10.48
CA PHE A 139 -0.05 6.06 -10.23
C PHE A 139 -0.58 4.78 -9.57
N SER A 140 0.27 3.76 -9.53
CA SER A 140 -0.02 2.45 -8.92
C SER A 140 -0.64 2.60 -7.53
N SER A 141 -1.65 1.80 -7.22
CA SER A 141 -2.33 1.84 -5.92
C SER A 141 -1.44 1.35 -4.79
N LEU A 142 -1.73 1.78 -3.55
CA LEU A 142 -0.96 1.38 -2.38
C LEU A 142 -0.94 -0.16 -2.23
N LEU A 143 -2.06 -0.82 -2.52
CA LEU A 143 -2.18 -2.28 -2.51
C LEU A 143 -1.16 -2.95 -3.45
N VAL A 144 -0.96 -2.40 -4.65
CA VAL A 144 0.04 -2.92 -5.62
C VAL A 144 1.46 -2.73 -5.10
N LEU A 145 1.76 -1.57 -4.49
CA LEU A 145 3.07 -1.30 -3.90
C LEU A 145 3.38 -2.29 -2.76
N GLU A 146 2.39 -2.58 -1.91
CA GLU A 146 2.53 -3.53 -0.80
C GLU A 146 2.76 -4.97 -1.28
N ASP A 147 2.05 -5.39 -2.33
CA ASP A 147 2.25 -6.71 -2.90
C ASP A 147 3.65 -6.88 -3.52
N HIS A 148 4.17 -5.83 -4.15
CA HIS A 148 5.58 -5.81 -4.59
C HIS A 148 6.54 -5.81 -3.39
N SER A 149 6.25 -5.07 -2.32
CA SER A 149 7.16 -4.91 -1.18
C SER A 149 7.36 -6.19 -0.38
N ARG A 150 6.34 -7.07 -0.30
CA ARG A 150 6.42 -8.38 0.37
C ARG A 150 7.64 -9.21 -0.07
N GLN A 151 8.08 -9.05 -1.32
CA GLN A 151 9.23 -9.78 -1.85
C GLN A 151 10.58 -9.28 -1.27
N TYR A 152 10.63 -8.03 -0.78
CA TYR A 152 11.84 -7.34 -0.33
C TYR A 152 11.88 -7.10 1.18
N SER A 153 10.74 -6.94 1.86
CA SER A 153 10.69 -6.64 3.30
C SER A 153 11.42 -7.68 4.18
N SER A 154 11.65 -8.89 3.67
CA SER A 154 12.36 -9.97 4.37
C SER A 154 13.76 -10.29 3.82
N ARG A 155 14.15 -9.74 2.66
CA ARG A 155 15.38 -10.10 1.96
C ARG A 155 16.48 -9.08 2.20
N LYS A 156 17.67 -9.59 2.55
CA LYS A 156 18.89 -8.78 2.63
C LYS A 156 19.58 -8.78 1.28
N LEU A 157 19.99 -7.62 0.77
CA LEU A 157 20.80 -7.51 -0.45
C LEU A 157 22.17 -8.17 -0.21
N ARG A 158 22.48 -9.25 -0.95
CA ARG A 158 23.74 -10.00 -0.79
C ARG A 158 24.52 -10.14 -2.08
N SER A 159 23.92 -9.83 -3.21
CA SER A 159 24.51 -9.98 -4.53
C SER A 159 24.11 -8.83 -5.45
N GLU A 160 24.87 -8.65 -6.53
CA GLU A 160 24.53 -7.71 -7.61
C GLU A 160 23.15 -8.01 -8.19
N ARG A 161 22.77 -9.29 -8.29
CA ARG A 161 21.44 -9.69 -8.76
C ARG A 161 20.31 -9.27 -7.81
N ASP A 162 20.56 -9.30 -6.50
CA ASP A 162 19.58 -8.79 -5.52
C ASP A 162 19.39 -7.28 -5.68
N LEU A 163 20.50 -6.56 -5.89
CA LEU A 163 20.47 -5.11 -6.11
C LEU A 163 19.77 -4.76 -7.43
N GLU A 164 20.14 -5.41 -8.54
CA GLU A 164 19.49 -5.22 -9.84
C GLU A 164 17.98 -5.42 -9.76
N HIS A 165 17.55 -6.49 -9.07
CA HIS A 165 16.14 -6.78 -8.91
C HIS A 165 15.41 -5.75 -8.04
N TYR A 166 16.06 -5.25 -6.99
CA TYR A 166 15.56 -4.16 -6.16
C TYR A 166 15.42 -2.87 -6.99
N GLU A 167 16.48 -2.42 -7.66
CA GLU A 167 16.47 -1.19 -8.46
C GLU A 167 15.36 -1.23 -9.51
N ARG A 168 15.25 -2.34 -10.26
CA ARG A 168 14.18 -2.52 -11.26
C ARG A 168 12.78 -2.37 -10.69
N THR A 169 12.52 -3.02 -9.56
CA THR A 169 11.15 -3.19 -9.04
C THR A 169 10.73 -2.05 -8.13
N ALA A 170 11.64 -1.56 -7.29
CA ALA A 170 11.38 -0.54 -6.28
C ALA A 170 11.67 0.89 -6.76
N VAL A 171 12.43 1.06 -7.84
CA VAL A 171 12.86 2.39 -8.31
C VAL A 171 12.50 2.60 -9.78
N GLU A 172 13.12 1.85 -10.69
CA GLU A 172 13.04 2.09 -12.14
C GLU A 172 11.60 2.03 -12.67
N ASN A 173 10.80 1.05 -12.22
CA ASN A 173 9.41 0.94 -12.63
C ASN A 173 8.61 2.20 -12.31
N TYR A 174 8.72 2.73 -11.10
CA TYR A 174 7.96 3.92 -10.68
C TYR A 174 8.51 5.20 -11.31
N VAL A 175 9.83 5.28 -11.52
CA VAL A 175 10.45 6.40 -12.27
C VAL A 175 9.96 6.42 -13.72
N ARG A 176 9.87 5.25 -14.36
CA ARG A 176 9.28 5.12 -15.70
C ARG A 176 7.83 5.59 -15.70
N ASP A 177 7.01 5.11 -14.75
CA ASP A 177 5.60 5.51 -14.67
C ASP A 177 5.43 7.04 -14.50
N ILE A 178 6.28 7.68 -13.68
CA ILE A 178 6.31 9.14 -13.53
C ILE A 178 6.65 9.83 -14.84
N ILE A 179 7.68 9.36 -15.54
CA ILE A 179 8.11 9.95 -16.81
C ILE A 179 7.05 9.76 -17.89
N ASP A 180 6.40 8.61 -17.95
CA ASP A 180 5.31 8.34 -18.90
C ASP A 180 4.16 9.33 -18.68
N ARG A 181 3.77 9.60 -17.42
CA ARG A 181 2.78 10.65 -17.10
C ARG A 181 3.24 12.05 -17.48
N LEU A 182 4.51 12.38 -17.31
CA LEU A 182 5.05 13.66 -17.76
C LEU A 182 5.09 13.79 -19.29
N CYS A 183 5.31 12.69 -20.01
CA CYS A 183 5.28 12.65 -21.48
C CYS A 183 3.88 12.93 -22.05
N GLU A 184 2.82 12.56 -21.32
CA GLU A 184 1.43 12.88 -21.68
C GLU A 184 1.12 14.39 -21.60
N ILE A 185 1.93 15.17 -20.88
CA ILE A 185 1.76 16.61 -20.69
C ILE A 185 2.70 17.37 -21.67
N PRO A 186 2.18 18.05 -22.72
CA PRO A 186 3.03 18.67 -23.75
C PRO A 186 4.06 19.67 -23.22
N ASP A 187 3.65 20.50 -22.25
CA ASP A 187 4.54 21.50 -21.64
C ASP A 187 5.65 20.86 -20.82
N ALA A 188 5.35 19.81 -20.05
CA ALA A 188 6.35 19.07 -19.27
C ALA A 188 7.31 18.31 -20.19
N ARG A 189 6.79 17.60 -21.21
CA ARG A 189 7.58 16.91 -22.23
C ARG A 189 8.59 17.85 -22.90
N LYS A 190 8.17 19.07 -23.25
CA LYS A 190 9.04 20.10 -23.82
C LYS A 190 10.05 20.65 -22.80
N ARG A 191 9.61 20.94 -21.57
CA ARG A 191 10.43 21.50 -20.48
C ARG A 191 11.58 20.59 -20.08
N PHE A 192 11.34 19.29 -20.03
CA PHE A 192 12.30 18.27 -19.63
C PHE A 192 12.95 17.53 -20.82
N ARG A 193 12.52 17.81 -22.05
CA ARG A 193 13.03 17.18 -23.29
C ARG A 193 12.91 15.65 -23.28
N LEU A 194 11.77 15.14 -22.83
CA LEU A 194 11.58 13.71 -22.52
C LEU A 194 11.44 12.78 -23.73
N GLY A 195 11.37 13.31 -24.97
CA GLY A 195 11.20 12.44 -26.15
C GLY A 195 9.95 11.57 -26.01
N ASP A 196 10.04 10.28 -26.32
CA ASP A 196 8.94 9.31 -26.16
C ASP A 196 9.01 8.51 -24.84
N GLY A 197 9.72 9.05 -23.83
CA GLY A 197 9.91 8.40 -22.52
C GLY A 197 11.33 7.87 -22.33
N ILE A 198 11.48 6.97 -21.35
CA ILE A 198 12.77 6.37 -21.00
C ILE A 198 12.69 4.84 -20.98
N LEU A 199 13.83 4.19 -21.26
CA LEU A 199 13.99 2.75 -21.18
C LEU A 199 15.25 2.42 -20.37
N PHE A 200 15.10 1.54 -19.38
CA PHE A 200 16.22 1.00 -18.62
C PHE A 200 16.68 -0.31 -19.27
N GLU A 201 17.80 -0.26 -19.99
CA GLU A 201 18.41 -1.44 -20.62
C GLU A 201 19.61 -1.96 -19.81
N ASN A 202 19.62 -3.27 -19.56
CA ASN A 202 20.83 -3.96 -19.13
C ASN A 202 21.52 -4.46 -20.39
N HIS A 203 22.48 -3.69 -20.90
CA HIS A 203 23.34 -4.20 -21.96
C HIS A 203 24.13 -5.39 -21.41
N GLU A 204 23.99 -6.56 -22.03
CA GLU A 204 25.08 -7.53 -21.97
C GLU A 204 26.31 -6.81 -22.52
N CYS A 205 27.43 -6.85 -21.79
CA CYS A 205 28.68 -6.31 -22.27
C CYS A 205 29.12 -7.15 -23.47
N SER A 206 28.60 -6.86 -24.66
CA SER A 206 29.02 -7.49 -25.90
C SER A 206 30.42 -6.99 -26.16
N ALA A 207 31.41 -7.75 -25.68
CA ALA A 207 32.75 -7.68 -26.19
C ALA A 207 32.75 -8.23 -27.63
N ASP A 208 32.11 -7.52 -28.57
CA ASP A 208 32.40 -7.71 -29.98
C ASP A 208 32.44 -6.38 -30.76
N ARG A 209 33.68 -6.12 -31.17
CA ARG A 209 34.25 -5.28 -32.24
C ARG A 209 33.37 -4.25 -32.96
N ARG A 210 33.87 -3.01 -32.87
CA ARG A 210 34.01 -2.00 -33.93
C ARG A 210 32.83 -1.87 -34.90
N VAL A 211 32.02 -0.84 -34.70
CA VAL A 211 31.47 -0.07 -35.81
C VAL A 211 31.66 1.42 -35.54
N ARG A 212 32.43 2.08 -36.42
CA ARG A 212 32.52 3.53 -36.51
C ARG A 212 31.17 4.05 -36.97
N CYS A 213 30.55 4.95 -36.22
CA CYS A 213 29.52 5.83 -36.77
C CYS A 213 30.11 7.23 -36.91
N THR A 214 30.27 7.63 -38.17
CA THR A 214 30.53 8.98 -38.66
C THR A 214 29.24 9.78 -38.48
N ALA A 215 29.33 10.98 -37.93
CA ALA A 215 28.22 11.92 -37.88
C ALA A 215 28.08 12.63 -39.23
N VAL A 216 26.85 12.74 -39.71
CA VAL A 216 26.36 13.86 -40.54
C VAL A 216 25.45 14.68 -39.63
#